data_AF-A0A6V7WFS0-F1
#
_entry.id   AF-A0A6V7WFS0-F1
#
_cell.length_a   1.000
_cell.length_b   1.000
_cell.length_c   1.000
_cell.angle_alpha   90.00
_cell.angle_beta   90.00
_cell.angle_gamma   90.00
#
_symmetry.space_group_name_H-M   'P 1'
#
loop_
_entity.id
_entity.type
_entity.pdbx_description
1 polymer ?
#
loop_
_entity_poly.entity_id
_entity_poly.type
_entity_poly.pdbx_seq_one_letter_code
_entity_poly.pdbx_strand_id
1 'polypeptide(L)'
;MKTINSADGGSLKLDQYDNYADYLQSFIDYMNKNNAKLYAISIQNEPDSGWTKWTPQQIVNFLKTSAKRITGTKIMAAESCGFNPTFTNAILNDPEAAKRIDILAGHIYNIINGQALIYDQTKAQQMGKSVWMTEFYTGGKDWKSVIELGKSIHDCIAKHNYQAYIHWWLNDNSPNMMITEKNGEINSKGYVLGQFAKFIKPGFVRVDANTQDNNNLFVSAYKGQNKIVIVVVNMGSTISQQFSINSSIISLTPYITSRGKNLEKQNNIQIQGGLFTYSIPGQSVITFASN
;
A
#
# COMPACT_ATOMS: atom_id res chain seq x y z
N MET A 1 28.80 -11.58 4.00
CA MET A 1 28.71 -10.90 2.69
C MET A 1 28.82 -9.37 2.76
N LYS A 2 28.74 -8.74 3.94
CA LYS A 2 28.78 -7.27 4.14
C LYS A 2 30.19 -6.70 4.16
N THR A 3 30.38 -5.46 3.71
CA THR A 3 31.69 -4.77 3.66
C THR A 3 32.33 -4.56 5.04
N ILE A 4 31.51 -4.34 6.08
CA ILE A 4 31.97 -4.06 7.44
C ILE A 4 31.82 -5.24 8.40
N ASN A 5 31.53 -6.45 7.87
CA ASN A 5 31.31 -7.67 8.68
C ASN A 5 30.27 -7.51 9.82
N SER A 6 29.33 -6.57 9.67
CA SER A 6 28.22 -6.31 10.60
C SER A 6 26.88 -6.46 9.86
N ALA A 7 25.85 -6.89 10.58
CA ALA A 7 24.48 -6.89 10.09
C ALA A 7 23.96 -5.46 9.88
N ASP A 8 24.32 -4.55 10.78
CA ASP A 8 23.92 -3.14 10.74
C ASP A 8 25.05 -2.26 10.16
N GLY A 9 24.70 -1.51 9.12
CA GLY A 9 25.60 -0.63 8.35
C GLY A 9 26.32 -1.30 7.18
N GLY A 10 27.07 -0.48 6.43
CA GLY A 10 27.85 -0.91 5.26
C GLY A 10 26.99 -1.31 4.05
N SER A 11 27.60 -2.01 3.10
CA SER A 11 26.99 -2.43 1.83
C SER A 11 27.25 -3.91 1.56
N LEU A 12 26.53 -4.48 0.59
CA LEU A 12 26.88 -5.79 0.06
C LEU A 12 28.21 -5.68 -0.71
N LYS A 13 29.17 -6.59 -0.45
CA LYS A 13 30.39 -6.65 -1.25
C LYS A 13 30.06 -7.07 -2.69
N LEU A 14 30.68 -6.43 -3.68
CA LEU A 14 30.35 -6.64 -5.10
C LEU A 14 30.60 -8.07 -5.57
N ASP A 15 31.64 -8.73 -5.04
CA ASP A 15 31.99 -10.12 -5.31
C ASP A 15 31.01 -11.13 -4.65
N GLN A 16 30.07 -10.66 -3.85
CA GLN A 16 29.10 -11.48 -3.12
C GLN A 16 27.68 -11.42 -3.70
N TYR A 17 27.49 -10.82 -4.88
CA TYR A 17 26.16 -10.69 -5.49
C TYR A 17 25.53 -12.06 -5.78
N ASP A 18 26.28 -12.98 -6.36
CA ASP A 18 25.78 -14.33 -6.64
C ASP A 18 25.42 -15.08 -5.35
N ASN A 19 26.29 -15.02 -4.34
CA ASN A 19 26.02 -15.62 -3.03
C ASN A 19 24.79 -15.02 -2.36
N TYR A 20 24.55 -13.71 -2.52
CA TYR A 20 23.36 -13.07 -1.98
C TYR A 20 22.08 -13.48 -2.72
N ALA A 21 22.14 -13.62 -4.05
CA ALA A 21 21.02 -14.14 -4.83
C ALA A 21 20.68 -15.59 -4.45
N ASP A 22 21.69 -16.44 -4.27
CA ASP A 22 21.53 -17.81 -3.80
C ASP A 22 20.96 -17.86 -2.36
N TYR A 23 21.35 -16.90 -1.50
CA TYR A 23 20.75 -16.75 -0.16
C TYR A 23 19.26 -16.40 -0.23
N LEU A 24 18.86 -15.45 -1.08
CA LEU A 24 17.44 -15.11 -1.29
C LEU A 24 16.64 -16.30 -1.83
N GLN A 25 17.23 -17.06 -2.78
CA GLN A 25 16.62 -18.29 -3.30
C GLN A 25 16.45 -19.35 -2.19
N SER A 26 17.45 -19.53 -1.33
CA SER A 26 17.37 -20.51 -0.24
C SER A 26 16.22 -20.20 0.74
N PHE A 27 15.92 -18.92 0.97
CA PHE A 27 14.78 -18.50 1.78
C PHE A 27 13.44 -18.80 1.08
N ILE A 28 13.34 -18.55 -0.24
CA ILE A 28 12.18 -18.96 -1.04
C ILE A 28 11.94 -20.47 -0.92
N ASP A 29 12.99 -21.27 -1.10
CA ASP A 29 12.89 -22.73 -1.04
C ASP A 29 12.49 -23.21 0.36
N TYR A 30 13.05 -22.60 1.41
CA TYR A 30 12.66 -22.87 2.79
C TYR A 30 11.17 -22.58 3.03
N MET A 31 10.68 -21.42 2.60
CA MET A 31 9.28 -21.04 2.77
C MET A 31 8.35 -21.98 1.98
N ASN A 32 8.72 -22.34 0.75
CA ASN A 32 7.99 -23.33 -0.06
C ASN A 32 7.92 -24.71 0.60
N LYS A 33 9.04 -25.21 1.14
CA LYS A 33 9.11 -26.49 1.86
C LYS A 33 8.19 -26.52 3.08
N ASN A 34 7.92 -25.36 3.68
CA ASN A 34 7.04 -25.19 4.82
C ASN A 34 5.61 -24.75 4.44
N ASN A 35 5.18 -25.00 3.19
CA ASN A 35 3.84 -24.67 2.69
C ASN A 35 3.46 -23.18 2.78
N ALA A 36 4.45 -22.29 2.81
CA ALA A 36 4.28 -20.84 2.91
C ALA A 36 4.86 -20.14 1.67
N LYS A 37 4.38 -20.52 0.48
CA LYS A 37 4.89 -19.97 -0.78
C LYS A 37 4.84 -18.45 -0.81
N LEU A 38 6.00 -17.83 -1.05
CA LEU A 38 6.11 -16.37 -1.15
C LEU A 38 5.48 -15.88 -2.45
N TYR A 39 4.72 -14.78 -2.38
CA TYR A 39 4.21 -14.10 -3.56
C TYR A 39 5.32 -13.34 -4.30
N ALA A 40 6.18 -12.66 -3.54
CA ALA A 40 7.33 -11.89 -4.01
C ALA A 40 8.46 -11.88 -2.97
N ILE A 41 9.68 -11.56 -3.40
CA ILE A 41 10.84 -11.29 -2.55
C ILE A 41 11.50 -9.97 -2.96
N SER A 42 11.87 -9.15 -1.97
CA SER A 42 12.57 -7.90 -2.20
C SER A 42 14.08 -8.08 -2.25
N ILE A 43 14.75 -7.25 -3.05
CA ILE A 43 16.21 -7.21 -3.12
C ILE A 43 16.82 -6.54 -1.89
N GLN A 44 16.17 -5.51 -1.33
CA GLN A 44 16.69 -4.77 -0.18
C GLN A 44 15.62 -3.83 0.36
N ASN A 45 15.40 -3.86 1.67
CA ASN A 45 14.63 -2.83 2.39
C ASN A 45 15.42 -1.52 2.48
N GLU A 46 14.83 -0.40 2.09
CA GLU A 46 15.40 0.95 2.26
C GLU A 46 16.89 1.06 1.91
N PRO A 47 17.29 0.78 0.65
CA PRO A 47 18.70 0.82 0.26
C PRO A 47 19.37 2.19 0.46
N ASP A 48 18.59 3.25 0.63
CA ASP A 48 19.00 4.65 0.80
C ASP A 48 19.03 5.16 2.25
N SER A 49 18.39 4.48 3.20
CA SER A 49 18.39 4.85 4.63
C SER A 49 18.66 3.68 5.59
N GLY A 50 18.68 2.45 5.09
CA GLY A 50 18.69 1.23 5.90
C GLY A 50 20.05 0.65 6.25
N TRP A 51 19.99 -0.54 6.84
CA TRP A 51 21.11 -1.30 7.42
C TRP A 51 22.12 -1.82 6.40
N THR A 52 21.72 -2.08 5.15
CA THR A 52 22.63 -2.41 4.05
C THR A 52 22.39 -1.42 2.94
N LYS A 53 23.32 -0.50 2.72
CA LYS A 53 23.20 0.54 1.71
C LYS A 53 23.49 -0.01 0.32
N TRP A 54 22.68 0.42 -0.65
CA TRP A 54 22.91 0.19 -2.06
C TRP A 54 22.75 1.49 -2.82
N THR A 55 23.64 1.75 -3.76
CA THR A 55 23.43 2.78 -4.77
C THR A 55 22.43 2.31 -5.82
N PRO A 56 21.77 3.23 -6.55
CA PRO A 56 20.90 2.86 -7.67
C PRO A 56 21.59 1.93 -8.69
N GLN A 57 22.86 2.22 -9.03
CA GLN A 57 23.62 1.41 -9.98
C GLN A 57 23.94 0.01 -9.44
N GLN A 58 24.17 -0.14 -8.14
CA GLN A 58 24.38 -1.46 -7.53
C GLN A 58 23.12 -2.34 -7.63
N ILE A 59 21.93 -1.76 -7.44
CA ILE A 59 20.66 -2.48 -7.65
C ILE A 59 20.49 -2.88 -9.12
N VAL A 60 20.73 -1.95 -10.05
CA VAL A 60 20.68 -2.24 -11.50
C VAL A 60 21.65 -3.37 -11.86
N ASN A 61 22.90 -3.30 -11.39
CA ASN A 61 23.90 -4.32 -11.68
C ASN A 61 23.48 -5.68 -11.12
N PHE A 62 23.01 -5.74 -9.87
CA PHE A 62 22.53 -6.99 -9.27
C PHE A 62 21.37 -7.61 -10.04
N LEU A 63 20.38 -6.81 -10.43
CA LEU A 63 19.24 -7.26 -11.23
C LEU A 63 19.70 -7.85 -12.57
N LYS A 64 20.65 -7.20 -13.25
CA LYS A 64 21.18 -7.67 -14.55
C LYS A 64 21.97 -8.97 -14.42
N THR A 65 22.79 -9.11 -13.39
CA THR A 65 23.76 -10.20 -13.29
C THR A 65 23.25 -11.38 -12.48
N SER A 66 22.88 -11.14 -11.23
CA SER A 66 22.76 -12.16 -10.19
C SER A 66 21.32 -12.52 -9.87
N ALA A 67 20.36 -11.59 -10.07
CA ALA A 67 18.95 -11.85 -9.82
C ALA A 67 18.36 -12.96 -10.70
N LYS A 68 19.01 -13.34 -11.81
CA LYS A 68 18.62 -14.52 -12.63
C LYS A 68 18.65 -15.86 -11.86
N ARG A 69 19.35 -15.90 -10.72
CA ARG A 69 19.41 -17.06 -9.82
C ARG A 69 18.16 -17.19 -8.95
N ILE A 70 17.37 -16.12 -8.82
CA ILE A 70 16.09 -16.10 -8.14
C ILE A 70 15.02 -16.57 -9.13
N THR A 71 14.34 -17.66 -8.82
CA THR A 71 13.36 -18.31 -9.69
C THR A 71 12.08 -18.69 -8.94
N GLY A 72 10.98 -18.83 -9.66
CA GLY A 72 9.69 -19.31 -9.11
C GLY A 72 8.94 -18.33 -8.20
N THR A 73 9.50 -17.14 -7.95
CA THR A 73 8.95 -16.08 -7.09
C THR A 73 9.12 -14.72 -7.78
N LYS A 74 8.16 -13.82 -7.60
CA LYS A 74 8.27 -12.45 -8.15
C LYS A 74 9.38 -11.66 -7.47
N ILE A 75 10.05 -10.79 -8.21
CA ILE A 75 11.07 -9.89 -7.65
C ILE A 75 10.51 -8.49 -7.49
N MET A 76 10.75 -7.89 -6.33
CA MET A 76 10.39 -6.50 -6.02
C MET A 76 11.64 -5.65 -5.71
N ALA A 77 11.62 -4.39 -6.16
CA ALA A 77 12.65 -3.37 -5.94
C ALA A 77 12.04 -1.99 -6.26
N ALA A 78 12.55 -0.85 -5.80
CA ALA A 78 13.79 -0.64 -5.06
C ALA A 78 13.58 -0.49 -3.56
N GLU A 79 12.34 -0.32 -3.09
CA GLU A 79 11.98 -0.11 -1.68
C GLU A 79 12.73 1.06 -1.04
N SER A 80 12.99 2.12 -1.81
CA SER A 80 13.51 3.37 -1.25
C SER A 80 12.55 3.89 -0.17
N CYS A 81 13.12 4.37 0.94
CA CYS A 81 12.41 4.87 2.12
C CYS A 81 11.38 5.98 1.82
N GLY A 82 11.60 6.72 0.74
CA GLY A 82 10.69 7.77 0.30
C GLY A 82 10.31 7.69 -1.16
N PHE A 83 10.24 6.48 -1.71
CA PHE A 83 9.91 6.21 -3.11
C PHE A 83 10.77 7.03 -4.09
N ASN A 84 12.06 7.18 -3.77
CA ASN A 84 12.95 8.10 -4.49
C ASN A 84 13.04 7.74 -5.99
N PRO A 85 12.63 8.66 -6.89
CA PRO A 85 12.67 8.43 -8.33
C PRO A 85 14.06 8.08 -8.88
N THR A 86 15.13 8.48 -8.20
CA THR A 86 16.51 8.14 -8.60
C THR A 86 16.73 6.63 -8.61
N PHE A 87 16.16 5.91 -7.63
CA PHE A 87 16.28 4.47 -7.52
C PHE A 87 15.37 3.75 -8.52
N THR A 88 14.10 4.15 -8.58
CA THR A 88 13.13 3.50 -9.46
C THR A 88 13.41 3.77 -10.94
N ASN A 89 13.78 5.00 -11.31
CA ASN A 89 14.11 5.35 -12.69
C ASN A 89 15.40 4.68 -13.14
N ALA A 90 16.38 4.46 -12.27
CA ALA A 90 17.59 3.70 -12.64
C ALA A 90 17.23 2.28 -13.10
N ILE A 91 16.28 1.61 -12.41
CA ILE A 91 15.79 0.29 -12.81
C ILE A 91 14.99 0.37 -14.11
N LEU A 92 14.02 1.28 -14.20
CA LEU A 92 13.14 1.38 -15.37
C LEU A 92 13.84 1.89 -16.64
N ASN A 93 14.97 2.60 -16.51
CA ASN A 93 15.77 3.09 -17.63
C ASN A 93 16.75 2.04 -18.18
N ASP A 94 17.04 0.97 -17.44
CA ASP A 94 17.85 -0.16 -17.92
C ASP A 94 16.92 -1.33 -18.30
N PRO A 95 16.77 -1.66 -19.60
CA PRO A 95 15.85 -2.70 -20.05
C PRO A 95 16.10 -4.08 -19.45
N GLU A 96 17.36 -4.42 -19.16
CA GLU A 96 17.71 -5.72 -18.60
C GLU A 96 17.38 -5.80 -17.11
N ALA A 97 17.60 -4.71 -16.35
CA ALA A 97 17.14 -4.62 -14.97
C ALA A 97 15.60 -4.59 -14.88
N ALA A 98 14.95 -3.80 -15.74
CA ALA A 98 13.49 -3.68 -15.73
C ALA A 98 12.78 -5.00 -16.07
N LYS A 99 13.35 -5.83 -16.96
CA LYS A 99 12.82 -7.18 -17.24
C LYS A 99 12.87 -8.11 -16.03
N ARG A 100 13.76 -7.85 -15.08
CA ARG A 100 14.01 -8.74 -13.93
C ARG A 100 13.10 -8.48 -12.74
N ILE A 101 12.44 -7.33 -12.67
CA ILE A 101 11.47 -7.04 -11.61
C ILE A 101 10.04 -7.28 -12.08
N ASP A 102 9.16 -7.69 -11.18
CA ASP A 102 7.72 -7.79 -11.40
C ASP A 102 6.98 -6.62 -10.74
N ILE A 103 7.49 -6.17 -9.59
CA ILE A 103 6.88 -5.17 -8.73
C ILE A 103 7.89 -4.04 -8.49
N LEU A 104 7.53 -2.84 -8.89
CA LEU A 104 8.20 -1.62 -8.46
C LEU A 104 7.65 -1.21 -7.09
N ALA A 105 8.51 -1.21 -6.08
CA ALA A 105 8.14 -1.01 -4.69
C ALA A 105 8.86 0.20 -4.08
N GLY A 106 8.22 0.83 -3.10
CA GLY A 106 8.74 2.00 -2.38
C GLY A 106 7.95 2.26 -1.10
N HIS A 107 8.59 2.95 -0.16
CA HIS A 107 7.98 3.46 1.06
C HIS A 107 7.66 4.95 0.87
N ILE A 108 6.90 5.55 1.77
CA ILE A 108 6.47 6.95 1.62
C ILE A 108 6.83 7.84 2.82
N TYR A 109 7.98 7.59 3.46
CA TYR A 109 8.46 8.36 4.61
C TYR A 109 9.10 9.72 4.27
N ASN A 110 9.54 9.94 3.02
CA ASN A 110 9.97 11.27 2.61
C ASN A 110 8.74 12.17 2.39
N ILE A 111 8.35 12.82 3.47
CA ILE A 111 7.28 13.82 3.52
C ILE A 111 7.92 15.19 3.21
N ILE A 112 7.58 15.78 2.07
CA ILE A 112 7.92 17.18 1.76
C ILE A 112 6.66 18.01 2.00
N ASN A 113 6.74 19.04 2.84
CA ASN A 113 5.62 19.95 3.16
C ASN A 113 4.33 19.23 3.63
N GLY A 114 4.46 18.14 4.41
CA GLY A 114 3.31 17.38 4.89
C GLY A 114 2.66 16.47 3.86
N GLN A 115 3.24 16.32 2.67
CA GLN A 115 2.79 15.38 1.64
C GLN A 115 3.87 14.33 1.39
N ALA A 116 3.49 13.06 1.39
CA ALA A 116 4.34 12.00 0.87
C ALA A 116 4.76 12.36 -0.56
N LEU A 117 6.03 12.15 -0.92
CA LEU A 117 6.42 12.12 -2.33
C LEU A 117 5.66 10.99 -3.02
N ILE A 118 4.79 11.35 -3.97
CA ILE A 118 4.03 10.35 -4.70
C ILE A 118 4.67 10.14 -6.06
N TYR A 119 4.99 8.88 -6.34
CA TYR A 119 5.72 8.47 -7.53
C TYR A 119 4.83 8.52 -8.78
N ASP A 120 5.36 9.09 -9.86
CA ASP A 120 4.75 8.98 -11.20
C ASP A 120 4.96 7.56 -11.75
N GLN A 121 3.87 6.83 -11.86
CA GLN A 121 3.85 5.41 -12.20
C GLN A 121 3.79 5.15 -13.69
N THR A 122 3.65 6.19 -14.52
CA THR A 122 3.32 6.08 -15.94
C THR A 122 4.25 5.10 -16.65
N LYS A 123 5.56 5.23 -16.42
CA LYS A 123 6.55 4.36 -17.03
C LYS A 123 6.45 2.91 -16.54
N ALA A 124 6.26 2.70 -15.24
CA ALA A 124 6.10 1.36 -14.68
C ALA A 124 4.84 0.66 -15.26
N GLN A 125 3.74 1.41 -15.38
CA GLN A 125 2.49 0.92 -15.96
C GLN A 125 2.62 0.59 -17.46
N GLN A 126 3.29 1.43 -18.24
CA GLN A 126 3.60 1.17 -19.66
C GLN A 126 4.44 -0.10 -19.85
N MET A 127 5.28 -0.43 -18.86
CA MET A 127 6.10 -1.65 -18.85
C MET A 127 5.38 -2.87 -18.22
N GLY A 128 4.10 -2.74 -17.90
CA GLY A 128 3.30 -3.81 -17.30
C GLY A 128 3.76 -4.20 -15.89
N LYS A 129 4.45 -3.31 -15.18
CA LYS A 129 4.94 -3.56 -13.81
C LYS A 129 3.89 -3.14 -12.79
N SER A 130 3.77 -3.93 -11.73
CA SER A 130 2.97 -3.54 -10.58
C SER A 130 3.68 -2.46 -9.77
N VAL A 131 2.92 -1.55 -9.14
CA VAL A 131 3.49 -0.51 -8.25
C VAL A 131 2.88 -0.64 -6.86
N TRP A 132 3.72 -0.89 -5.86
CA TRP A 132 3.31 -1.17 -4.47
C TRP A 132 3.91 -0.16 -3.50
N MET A 133 3.09 0.34 -2.56
CA MET A 133 3.59 0.99 -1.35
C MET A 133 3.76 -0.09 -0.29
N THR A 134 5.02 -0.38 0.07
CA THR A 134 5.36 -1.58 0.84
C THR A 134 5.62 -1.33 2.32
N GLU A 135 5.70 -0.07 2.73
CA GLU A 135 5.84 0.29 4.13
C GLU A 135 5.48 1.77 4.37
N PHE A 136 4.61 2.00 5.36
CA PHE A 136 4.38 3.31 5.96
C PHE A 136 3.63 3.21 7.30
N TYR A 137 3.68 4.28 8.10
CA TYR A 137 2.74 4.51 9.20
C TYR A 137 2.49 6.01 9.38
N THR A 138 1.31 6.39 9.89
CA THR A 138 1.10 7.71 10.48
C THR A 138 1.53 7.69 11.94
N GLY A 139 2.26 8.71 12.40
CA GLY A 139 2.70 8.80 13.80
C GLY A 139 1.60 9.34 14.72
N GLY A 140 1.51 8.83 15.95
CA GLY A 140 0.60 9.33 16.99
C GLY A 140 -0.62 8.45 17.25
N LYS A 141 -1.34 8.72 18.33
CA LYS A 141 -2.58 8.02 18.72
C LYS A 141 -3.83 8.89 18.61
N ASP A 142 -3.65 10.18 18.33
CA ASP A 142 -4.76 11.10 18.21
C ASP A 142 -5.61 10.76 16.99
N TRP A 143 -6.85 11.22 17.01
CA TRP A 143 -7.77 10.90 15.92
C TRP A 143 -7.35 11.50 14.58
N LYS A 144 -6.57 12.59 14.60
CA LYS A 144 -5.98 13.18 13.40
C LYS A 144 -5.09 12.16 12.67
N SER A 145 -4.13 11.56 13.38
CA SER A 145 -3.24 10.53 12.80
C SER A 145 -3.99 9.30 12.30
N VAL A 146 -5.10 8.93 12.94
CA VAL A 146 -5.98 7.83 12.51
C VAL A 146 -6.62 8.12 11.16
N ILE A 147 -7.18 9.31 10.99
CA ILE A 147 -7.84 9.69 9.73
C ILE A 147 -6.82 9.98 8.62
N GLU A 148 -5.64 10.53 8.96
CA GLU A 148 -4.52 10.69 8.02
C GLU A 148 -4.07 9.35 7.41
N LEU A 149 -4.15 8.24 8.15
CA LEU A 149 -3.89 6.91 7.59
C LEU A 149 -4.91 6.56 6.50
N GLY A 150 -6.19 6.84 6.74
CA GLY A 150 -7.24 6.64 5.74
C GLY A 150 -7.00 7.46 4.47
N LYS A 151 -6.59 8.72 4.63
CA LYS A 151 -6.20 9.58 3.49
C LYS A 151 -4.97 9.01 2.76
N SER A 152 -3.95 8.57 3.49
CA SER A 152 -2.74 7.98 2.91
C SER A 152 -3.07 6.76 2.03
N ILE A 153 -3.93 5.86 2.52
CA ILE A 153 -4.40 4.70 1.75
C ILE A 153 -5.17 5.16 0.51
N HIS A 154 -6.10 6.11 0.67
CA HIS A 154 -6.86 6.67 -0.44
C HIS A 154 -5.93 7.29 -1.50
N ASP A 155 -4.98 8.13 -1.13
CA ASP A 155 -4.07 8.77 -2.08
C ASP A 155 -3.27 7.72 -2.86
N CYS A 156 -2.68 6.75 -2.15
CA CYS A 156 -1.92 5.67 -2.75
C CYS A 156 -2.74 4.90 -3.80
N ILE A 157 -3.90 4.38 -3.40
CA ILE A 157 -4.69 3.46 -4.23
C ILE A 157 -5.53 4.23 -5.25
N ALA A 158 -6.25 5.25 -4.81
CA ALA A 158 -7.28 5.91 -5.62
C ALA A 158 -6.72 7.01 -6.51
N LYS A 159 -5.87 7.88 -5.95
CA LYS A 159 -5.33 9.04 -6.67
C LYS A 159 -4.13 8.68 -7.53
N HIS A 160 -3.30 7.76 -7.05
CA HIS A 160 -2.03 7.46 -7.71
C HIS A 160 -1.99 6.10 -8.39
N ASN A 161 -2.91 5.17 -8.10
CA ASN A 161 -3.01 3.84 -8.71
C ASN A 161 -1.97 2.82 -8.21
N TYR A 162 -1.45 2.97 -7.00
CA TYR A 162 -0.76 1.84 -6.35
C TYR A 162 -1.72 0.65 -6.24
N GLN A 163 -1.17 -0.55 -6.43
CA GLN A 163 -1.93 -1.80 -6.40
C GLN A 163 -1.88 -2.50 -5.05
N ALA A 164 -1.00 -2.04 -4.14
CA ALA A 164 -0.93 -2.50 -2.77
C ALA A 164 -0.50 -1.36 -1.84
N TYR A 165 -1.00 -1.44 -0.61
CA TYR A 165 -0.62 -0.60 0.53
C TYR A 165 -0.33 -1.55 1.69
N ILE A 166 0.91 -1.56 2.15
CA ILE A 166 1.34 -2.38 3.28
C ILE A 166 1.71 -1.42 4.41
N HIS A 167 0.92 -1.46 5.49
CA HIS A 167 1.28 -0.79 6.74
C HIS A 167 2.59 -1.37 7.25
N TRP A 168 3.33 -0.62 8.07
CA TRP A 168 4.51 -1.13 8.77
C TRP A 168 4.14 -2.25 9.76
N TRP A 169 4.76 -2.32 10.93
CA TRP A 169 4.51 -3.43 11.84
C TRP A 169 3.06 -3.49 12.33
N LEU A 170 2.55 -4.73 12.43
CA LEU A 170 1.22 -5.01 12.95
C LEU A 170 1.19 -4.74 14.45
N ASN A 171 2.17 -5.29 15.16
CA ASN A 171 2.42 -5.11 16.59
C ASN A 171 3.92 -5.15 16.87
N ASP A 172 4.45 -4.07 17.45
CA ASP A 172 5.84 -3.91 17.87
C ASP A 172 5.92 -3.36 19.30
N ASN A 173 4.84 -3.47 20.07
CA ASN A 173 4.73 -2.85 21.39
C ASN A 173 4.86 -1.31 21.43
N SER A 174 5.06 -0.65 20.27
CA SER A 174 5.03 0.80 20.10
C SER A 174 3.58 1.29 19.91
N PRO A 175 3.01 2.04 20.85
CA PRO A 175 1.60 2.43 20.76
C PRO A 175 1.32 3.40 19.59
N ASN A 176 2.34 4.11 19.09
CA ASN A 176 2.15 5.29 18.24
C ASN A 176 2.06 4.97 16.74
N MET A 177 2.37 3.75 16.34
CA MET A 177 2.61 3.42 14.92
C MET A 177 1.81 2.19 14.47
N MET A 178 1.28 1.41 15.42
CA MET A 178 0.73 0.08 15.17
C MET A 178 -0.77 0.12 14.83
N ILE A 179 -1.26 -0.97 14.25
CA ILE A 179 -2.68 -1.18 13.95
C ILE A 179 -3.39 -2.07 14.99
N THR A 180 -2.63 -2.62 15.94
CA THR A 180 -3.16 -3.31 17.13
C THR A 180 -2.60 -2.71 18.42
N GLU A 181 -3.30 -2.93 19.51
CA GLU A 181 -2.79 -2.75 20.86
C GLU A 181 -1.88 -3.92 21.26
N LYS A 182 -1.18 -3.79 22.41
CA LYS A 182 -0.24 -4.81 22.91
C LYS A 182 -0.89 -6.18 23.14
N ASN A 183 -2.16 -6.19 23.54
CA ASN A 183 -2.95 -7.40 23.76
C ASN A 183 -3.47 -8.04 22.46
N GLY A 184 -3.13 -7.49 21.29
CA GLY A 184 -3.57 -7.98 19.98
C GLY A 184 -4.93 -7.45 19.52
N GLU A 185 -5.62 -6.63 20.33
CA GLU A 185 -6.87 -6.00 19.91
C GLU A 185 -6.62 -4.99 18.79
N ILE A 186 -7.50 -4.95 17.79
CA ILE A 186 -7.42 -3.99 16.69
C ILE A 186 -7.70 -2.59 17.26
N ASN A 187 -6.83 -1.63 16.96
CA ASN A 187 -7.03 -0.24 17.34
C ASN A 187 -7.68 0.57 16.21
N SER A 188 -7.93 1.86 16.44
CA SER A 188 -8.60 2.74 15.47
C SER A 188 -7.90 2.78 14.09
N LYS A 189 -6.55 2.72 14.03
CA LYS A 189 -5.81 2.66 12.76
C LYS A 189 -6.06 1.34 12.05
N GLY A 190 -6.09 0.23 12.78
CA GLY A 190 -6.45 -1.07 12.23
C GLY A 190 -7.87 -1.13 11.69
N TYR A 191 -8.84 -0.47 12.36
CA TYR A 191 -10.19 -0.34 11.82
C TYR A 191 -10.24 0.53 10.55
N VAL A 192 -9.45 1.61 10.48
CA VAL A 192 -9.29 2.41 9.24
C VAL A 192 -8.70 1.59 8.10
N LEU A 193 -7.63 0.82 8.34
CA LEU A 193 -7.09 -0.11 7.34
C LEU A 193 -8.15 -1.15 6.92
N GLY A 194 -8.92 -1.64 7.90
CA GLY A 194 -10.01 -2.59 7.70
C GLY A 194 -11.14 -2.08 6.80
N GLN A 195 -11.38 -0.76 6.75
CA GLN A 195 -12.34 -0.16 5.82
C GLN A 195 -11.96 -0.39 4.35
N PHE A 196 -10.69 -0.60 4.05
CA PHE A 196 -10.25 -0.99 2.72
C PHE A 196 -10.14 -2.52 2.62
N ALA A 197 -9.31 -3.13 3.48
CA ALA A 197 -8.89 -4.53 3.34
C ALA A 197 -10.01 -5.58 3.54
N LYS A 198 -11.06 -5.25 4.33
CA LYS A 198 -12.17 -6.21 4.53
C LYS A 198 -13.10 -6.30 3.32
N PHE A 199 -13.21 -5.23 2.53
CA PHE A 199 -14.20 -5.12 1.46
C PHE A 199 -13.58 -5.21 0.07
N ILE A 200 -12.39 -4.66 -0.13
CA ILE A 200 -11.68 -4.67 -1.42
C ILE A 200 -10.76 -5.91 -1.44
N LYS A 201 -11.17 -6.96 -2.16
CA LYS A 201 -10.39 -8.21 -2.25
C LYS A 201 -9.38 -8.18 -3.40
N PRO A 202 -8.32 -9.00 -3.36
CA PRO A 202 -7.46 -9.20 -4.52
C PRO A 202 -8.28 -9.52 -5.78
N GLY A 203 -7.97 -8.83 -6.88
CA GLY A 203 -8.72 -8.91 -8.13
C GLY A 203 -9.83 -7.88 -8.29
N PHE A 204 -10.17 -7.09 -7.26
CA PHE A 204 -10.97 -5.88 -7.45
C PHE A 204 -10.19 -4.86 -8.28
N VAL A 205 -10.93 -4.12 -9.11
CA VAL A 205 -10.42 -3.07 -9.98
C VAL A 205 -10.97 -1.73 -9.50
N ARG A 206 -10.08 -0.74 -9.33
CA ARG A 206 -10.49 0.64 -9.07
C ARG A 206 -11.28 1.17 -10.28
N VAL A 207 -12.40 1.82 -10.03
CA VAL A 207 -13.16 2.56 -11.04
C VAL A 207 -13.16 4.05 -10.71
N ASP A 208 -13.49 4.87 -11.69
CA ASP A 208 -13.54 6.31 -11.49
C ASP A 208 -14.67 6.70 -10.54
N ALA A 209 -14.34 7.61 -9.63
CA ALA A 209 -15.27 8.18 -8.65
C ALA A 209 -14.96 9.66 -8.56
N ASN A 210 -15.85 10.49 -9.11
CA ASN A 210 -15.68 11.93 -9.11
C ASN A 210 -16.33 12.53 -7.86
N THR A 211 -15.62 13.42 -7.18
CA THR A 211 -16.13 14.23 -6.08
C THR A 211 -16.18 15.68 -6.50
N GLN A 212 -17.31 16.35 -6.30
CA GLN A 212 -17.33 17.82 -6.36
C GLN A 212 -16.38 18.34 -5.27
N ASP A 213 -15.48 19.24 -5.63
CA ASP A 213 -14.36 19.69 -4.81
C ASP A 213 -14.78 20.04 -3.37
N ASN A 214 -14.48 19.11 -2.46
CA ASN A 214 -14.47 19.35 -1.03
C ASN A 214 -13.11 18.85 -0.55
N ASN A 215 -12.24 19.78 -0.18
CA ASN A 215 -10.85 19.51 0.22
C ASN A 215 -10.70 18.50 1.38
N ASN A 216 -11.80 18.10 2.02
CA ASN A 216 -11.81 17.17 3.13
C ASN A 216 -12.58 15.86 2.87
N LEU A 217 -13.19 15.66 1.69
CA LEU A 217 -13.96 14.46 1.38
C LEU A 217 -13.32 13.69 0.21
N PHE A 218 -12.79 12.51 0.50
CA PHE A 218 -12.07 11.68 -0.47
C PHE A 218 -12.86 10.40 -0.76
N VAL A 219 -13.33 10.21 -1.99
CA VAL A 219 -14.17 9.08 -2.39
C VAL A 219 -13.44 8.21 -3.41
N SER A 220 -13.40 6.90 -3.16
CA SER A 220 -12.86 5.91 -4.08
C SER A 220 -13.83 4.76 -4.27
N ALA A 221 -13.86 4.18 -5.46
CA ALA A 221 -14.76 3.08 -5.78
C ALA A 221 -14.04 1.92 -6.47
N TYR A 222 -14.54 0.72 -6.22
CA TYR A 222 -13.93 -0.53 -6.65
C TYR A 222 -15.02 -1.51 -7.10
N LYS A 223 -14.73 -2.27 -8.15
CA LYS A 223 -15.61 -3.35 -8.62
C LYS A 223 -14.85 -4.67 -8.70
N GLY A 224 -15.51 -5.76 -8.37
CA GLY A 224 -14.93 -7.09 -8.46
C GLY A 224 -15.90 -8.13 -7.93
N GLN A 225 -15.85 -9.34 -8.48
CA GLN A 225 -16.69 -10.45 -8.01
C GLN A 225 -18.19 -10.11 -7.98
N ASN A 226 -18.69 -9.37 -8.99
CA ASN A 226 -20.05 -8.83 -9.06
C ASN A 226 -20.47 -7.88 -7.92
N LYS A 227 -19.49 -7.35 -7.16
CA LYS A 227 -19.70 -6.39 -6.08
C LYS A 227 -19.15 -5.03 -6.41
N ILE A 228 -19.73 -4.02 -5.76
CA ILE A 228 -19.23 -2.65 -5.72
C ILE A 228 -18.91 -2.29 -4.28
N VAL A 229 -17.76 -1.64 -4.12
CA VAL A 229 -17.31 -1.09 -2.84
C VAL A 229 -16.98 0.38 -3.06
N ILE A 230 -17.50 1.25 -2.20
CA ILE A 230 -17.19 2.68 -2.17
C ILE A 230 -16.60 2.99 -0.80
N VAL A 231 -15.39 3.54 -0.76
CA VAL A 231 -14.75 3.99 0.48
C VAL A 231 -14.67 5.50 0.47
N VAL A 232 -15.12 6.11 1.56
CA VAL A 232 -15.13 7.56 1.77
C VAL A 232 -14.34 7.91 3.02
N VAL A 233 -13.35 8.79 2.88
CA VAL A 233 -12.61 9.38 3.99
C VAL A 233 -13.07 10.82 4.15
N ASN A 234 -13.69 11.14 5.29
CA ASN A 234 -14.11 12.49 5.64
C ASN A 234 -13.18 13.06 6.73
N MET A 235 -12.35 14.02 6.35
CA MET A 235 -11.45 14.76 7.23
C MET A 235 -12.03 16.08 7.73
N GLY A 236 -13.29 16.37 7.41
CA GLY A 236 -13.98 17.61 7.76
C GLY A 236 -15.03 17.42 8.84
N SER A 237 -16.03 18.29 8.80
CA SER A 237 -17.28 18.16 9.55
C SER A 237 -18.23 17.17 8.87
N THR A 238 -19.32 16.82 9.56
CA THR A 238 -20.40 16.02 8.98
C THR A 238 -20.98 16.70 7.74
N ILE A 239 -21.17 15.94 6.67
CA ILE A 239 -21.71 16.43 5.40
C ILE A 239 -22.78 15.49 4.86
N SER A 240 -23.84 16.05 4.28
CA SER A 240 -24.81 15.28 3.50
C SER A 240 -24.30 15.16 2.06
N GLN A 241 -24.01 13.94 1.62
CA GLN A 241 -23.47 13.67 0.29
C GLN A 241 -24.44 12.83 -0.52
N GLN A 242 -24.79 13.31 -1.72
CA GLN A 242 -25.48 12.51 -2.72
C GLN A 242 -24.45 11.79 -3.59
N PHE A 243 -24.71 10.51 -3.88
CA PHE A 243 -23.90 9.68 -4.74
C PHE A 243 -24.72 9.26 -5.95
N SER A 244 -24.08 9.30 -7.13
CA SER A 244 -24.62 8.75 -8.36
C SER A 244 -23.78 7.57 -8.80
N ILE A 245 -24.41 6.40 -8.94
CA ILE A 245 -23.77 5.14 -9.31
C ILE A 245 -24.36 4.68 -10.64
N ASN A 246 -23.48 4.53 -11.63
CA ASN A 246 -23.82 3.87 -12.89
C ASN A 246 -23.64 2.35 -12.75
N SER A 247 -24.61 1.68 -12.12
CA SER A 247 -24.62 0.23 -11.90
C SER A 247 -26.04 -0.30 -11.67
N SER A 248 -26.23 -1.61 -11.82
CA SER A 248 -27.48 -2.32 -11.53
C SER A 248 -27.69 -2.66 -10.05
N ILE A 249 -26.77 -2.27 -9.16
CA ILE A 249 -26.94 -2.50 -7.72
C ILE A 249 -28.09 -1.66 -7.16
N ILE A 250 -28.93 -2.28 -6.34
CA ILE A 250 -30.12 -1.63 -5.75
C ILE A 250 -29.97 -1.36 -4.25
N SER A 251 -28.93 -1.89 -3.60
CA SER A 251 -28.70 -1.69 -2.17
C SER A 251 -27.23 -1.77 -1.82
N LEU A 252 -26.85 -0.99 -0.79
CA LEU A 252 -25.54 -1.00 -0.17
C LEU A 252 -25.68 -1.09 1.35
N THR A 253 -24.69 -1.66 2.01
CA THR A 253 -24.55 -1.64 3.47
C THR A 253 -23.38 -0.73 3.85
N PRO A 254 -23.61 0.35 4.62
CA PRO A 254 -22.55 1.19 5.17
C PRO A 254 -21.87 0.53 6.39
N TYR A 255 -20.57 0.73 6.52
CA TYR A 255 -19.75 0.37 7.68
C TYR A 255 -18.92 1.58 8.10
N ILE A 256 -19.02 2.00 9.36
CA ILE A 256 -18.43 3.27 9.82
C ILE A 256 -17.29 3.02 10.80
N THR A 257 -16.19 3.75 10.60
CA THR A 257 -15.12 3.92 11.57
C THR A 257 -15.01 5.40 11.91
N SER A 258 -15.28 5.76 13.16
CA SER A 258 -15.26 7.13 13.70
C SER A 258 -14.86 7.07 15.18
N ARG A 259 -14.74 8.23 15.87
CA ARG A 259 -14.66 8.19 17.34
C ARG A 259 -15.89 7.45 17.87
N GLY A 260 -15.68 6.33 18.57
CA GLY A 260 -16.74 5.49 19.14
C GLY A 260 -17.37 4.45 18.19
N LYS A 261 -16.96 4.37 16.91
CA LYS A 261 -17.43 3.33 15.97
C LYS A 261 -16.25 2.64 15.32
N ASN A 262 -16.26 1.31 15.33
CA ASN A 262 -15.18 0.48 14.83
C ASN A 262 -15.72 -0.50 13.78
N LEU A 263 -15.63 -0.15 12.49
CA LEU A 263 -16.27 -0.92 11.41
C LEU A 263 -17.75 -1.26 11.68
N GLU A 264 -18.46 -0.34 12.31
CA GLU A 264 -19.83 -0.56 12.76
C GLU A 264 -20.79 -0.62 11.56
N LYS A 265 -21.43 -1.78 11.37
CA LYS A 265 -22.43 -2.02 10.34
C LYS A 265 -23.67 -1.15 10.59
N GLN A 266 -24.15 -0.46 9.55
CA GLN A 266 -25.37 0.34 9.57
C GLN A 266 -26.51 -0.36 8.82
N ASN A 267 -27.71 0.21 8.89
CA ASN A 267 -28.85 -0.25 8.11
C ASN A 267 -28.59 -0.12 6.61
N ASN A 268 -29.13 -1.06 5.83
CA ASN A 268 -29.02 -1.04 4.37
C ASN A 268 -29.67 0.22 3.79
N ILE A 269 -28.99 0.81 2.82
CA ILE A 269 -29.53 1.90 2.01
C ILE A 269 -30.06 1.33 0.68
N GLN A 270 -31.16 1.90 0.20
CA GLN A 270 -31.70 1.59 -1.12
C GLN A 270 -31.20 2.61 -2.13
N ILE A 271 -30.86 2.15 -3.33
CA ILE A 271 -30.47 2.98 -4.46
C ILE A 271 -31.68 3.12 -5.37
N GLN A 272 -32.12 4.35 -5.59
CA GLN A 272 -33.27 4.65 -6.45
C GLN A 272 -32.80 5.47 -7.65
N GLY A 273 -33.04 4.96 -8.87
CA GLY A 273 -32.59 5.63 -10.09
C GLY A 273 -31.06 5.83 -10.17
N GLY A 274 -30.28 4.94 -9.56
CA GLY A 274 -28.82 5.06 -9.46
C GLY A 274 -28.34 6.07 -8.41
N LEU A 275 -29.24 6.67 -7.62
CA LEU A 275 -28.92 7.69 -6.63
C LEU A 275 -29.15 7.19 -5.20
N PHE A 276 -28.32 7.68 -4.28
CA PHE A 276 -28.60 7.66 -2.85
C PHE A 276 -27.95 8.86 -2.15
N THR A 277 -28.48 9.25 -0.99
CA THR A 277 -27.89 10.31 -0.15
C THR A 277 -27.55 9.74 1.21
N TYR A 278 -26.40 10.13 1.76
CA TYR A 278 -25.96 9.69 3.08
C TYR A 278 -25.35 10.84 3.88
N SER A 279 -25.62 10.89 5.18
CA SER A 279 -24.94 11.81 6.10
C SER A 279 -23.62 11.17 6.56
N ILE A 280 -22.52 11.67 6.03
CA ILE A 280 -21.17 11.18 6.30
C ILE A 280 -20.64 11.89 7.55
N PRO A 281 -20.44 11.21 8.69
CA PRO A 281 -19.93 11.86 9.89
C PRO A 281 -18.57 12.52 9.65
N GLY A 282 -18.33 13.66 10.30
CA GLY A 282 -17.02 14.30 10.30
C GLY A 282 -15.96 13.37 10.90
N GLN A 283 -14.71 13.53 10.47
CA GLN A 283 -13.58 12.76 10.98
C GLN A 283 -13.85 11.24 10.96
N SER A 284 -14.27 10.70 9.82
CA SER A 284 -14.65 9.28 9.71
C SER A 284 -14.17 8.65 8.41
N VAL A 285 -14.14 7.31 8.41
CA VAL A 285 -14.04 6.51 7.19
C VAL A 285 -15.28 5.65 7.10
N ILE A 286 -15.96 5.67 5.95
CA ILE A 286 -17.14 4.84 5.66
C ILE A 286 -16.88 3.97 4.46
N THR A 287 -17.25 2.70 4.55
CA THR A 287 -17.30 1.81 3.39
C THR A 287 -18.74 1.41 3.11
N PHE A 288 -19.20 1.66 1.89
CA PHE A 288 -20.45 1.12 1.36
C PHE A 288 -20.13 -0.12 0.54
N ALA A 289 -20.67 -1.26 0.93
CA ALA A 289 -20.48 -2.52 0.21
C ALA A 289 -21.81 -3.04 -0.33
N SER A 290 -21.85 -3.46 -1.59
CA SER A 290 -23.02 -4.17 -2.11
C SER A 290 -23.10 -5.57 -1.48
N ASN A 291 -24.32 -6.07 -1.30
CA ASN A 291 -24.54 -7.46 -0.89
C ASN A 291 -23.90 -8.43 -1.89
#